data_AF-A0A9D6INA1-F1
#
_entry.id   AF-A0A9D6INA1-F1
#
_cell.length_a   1.000
_cell.length_b   1.000
_cell.length_c   1.000
_cell.angle_alpha   90.00
_cell.angle_beta   90.00
_cell.angle_gamma   90.00
#
_symmetry.space_group_name_H-M   'P 1'
#
loop_
_entity.id
_entity.type
_entity.pdbx_description
1 polymer ?
#
loop_
_entity_poly.entity_id
_entity_poly.type
_entity_poly.pdbx_seq_one_letter_code
_entity_poly.pdbx_strand_id
1 'polypeptide(L)'
;MIRYSYLVRLDHRAHARQQKRQIVFGLVLGWIMTVLGAFNYFLVTGANDAIWHAVLIAGMAILLVTVSVPAAIGIIERPWVAATRWIGRAVFATILTTGYFVFFLPVGRIMRLWRGNHPFYSWGDGSPVAGEGWVSKDLPAEMRATASRRLPLLAQPFVVISFFVRRGQYLFLPALIVLLLLGLIMFFVQSSALAPFIYTLF
;
A
#
# COMPACT_ATOMS: atom_id res chain seq x y z
N MET A 1 -33.42 -23.01 16.21
CA MET A 1 -32.27 -22.18 15.75
C MET A 1 -31.02 -23.06 15.73
N ILE A 2 -30.60 -23.52 14.55
CA ILE A 2 -29.37 -24.32 14.42
C ILE A 2 -28.19 -23.36 14.57
N ARG A 3 -27.43 -23.46 15.67
CA ARG A 3 -26.22 -22.67 15.88
C ARG A 3 -25.09 -23.23 15.02
N TYR A 4 -24.90 -22.68 13.83
CA TYR A 4 -23.73 -23.01 13.01
C TYR A 4 -22.43 -22.69 13.77
N SER A 5 -21.47 -23.62 13.67
CA SER A 5 -20.10 -23.41 14.16
C SER A 5 -19.52 -22.10 13.58
N TYR A 6 -18.69 -21.43 14.36
CA TYR A 6 -17.98 -20.22 13.91
C TYR A 6 -17.23 -20.46 12.59
N LEU A 7 -16.61 -21.63 12.42
CA LEU A 7 -15.85 -21.98 11.22
C LEU A 7 -16.72 -22.01 9.96
N VAL A 8 -17.93 -22.59 10.05
CA VAL A 8 -18.88 -22.63 8.92
C VAL A 8 -19.32 -21.22 8.52
N ARG A 9 -19.53 -20.33 9.49
CA ARG A 9 -19.88 -18.92 9.22
C ARG A 9 -18.74 -18.15 8.58
N LEU A 10 -17.49 -18.44 8.96
CA LEU A 10 -16.31 -17.82 8.36
C LEU A 10 -16.17 -18.25 6.89
N ASP A 11 -16.34 -19.53 6.62
CA ASP A 11 -16.25 -20.11 5.28
C ASP A 11 -17.33 -19.56 4.33
N HIS A 12 -18.59 -19.49 4.78
CA HIS A 12 -19.65 -18.84 4.02
C HIS A 12 -19.37 -17.36 3.71
N ARG A 13 -18.76 -16.61 4.63
CA ARG A 13 -18.36 -15.22 4.38
C ARG A 13 -17.23 -15.13 3.35
N ALA A 14 -16.28 -16.08 3.37
CA ALA A 14 -15.21 -16.14 2.39
C ALA A 14 -15.76 -16.43 0.98
N HIS A 15 -16.65 -17.42 0.85
CA HIS A 15 -17.31 -17.75 -0.41
C HIS A 15 -18.15 -16.59 -0.96
N ALA A 16 -18.95 -15.93 -0.11
CA ALA A 16 -19.76 -14.79 -0.53
C ALA A 16 -18.89 -13.60 -1.01
N ARG A 17 -17.77 -13.32 -0.32
CA ARG A 17 -16.81 -12.29 -0.75
C ARG A 17 -16.15 -12.64 -2.08
N GLN A 18 -15.77 -13.91 -2.27
CA GLN A 18 -15.19 -14.38 -3.52
C GLN A 18 -16.17 -14.25 -4.68
N GLN A 19 -17.43 -14.68 -4.51
CA GLN A 19 -18.47 -14.52 -5.53
C GLN A 19 -18.71 -13.05 -5.87
N LYS A 20 -18.82 -12.19 -4.86
CA LYS A 20 -18.96 -10.74 -5.09
C LYS A 20 -17.80 -10.17 -5.91
N ARG A 21 -16.57 -10.58 -5.59
CA ARG A 21 -15.37 -10.14 -6.32
C ARG A 21 -15.40 -10.61 -7.78
N GLN A 22 -15.77 -11.86 -8.03
CA GLN A 22 -15.91 -12.43 -9.38
C GLN A 22 -16.97 -11.70 -10.21
N ILE A 23 -18.12 -11.38 -9.61
CA ILE A 23 -19.19 -10.61 -10.26
C ILE A 23 -18.68 -9.21 -10.63
N VAL A 24 -18.06 -8.50 -9.68
CA VAL A 24 -17.54 -7.15 -9.93
C VAL A 24 -16.46 -7.18 -11.01
N PHE A 25 -15.51 -8.11 -10.93
CA PHE A 25 -14.44 -8.26 -11.92
C PHE A 25 -15.01 -8.54 -13.32
N GLY A 26 -15.91 -9.52 -13.46
CA GLY A 26 -16.50 -9.88 -14.73
C GLY A 26 -17.35 -8.77 -15.33
N LEU A 27 -18.11 -8.04 -14.51
CA LEU A 27 -18.90 -6.89 -14.94
C LEU A 27 -17.98 -5.75 -15.44
N VAL A 28 -16.96 -5.39 -14.66
CA VAL A 28 -16.02 -4.32 -15.04
C VAL A 28 -15.27 -4.68 -16.31
N LEU A 29 -14.72 -5.88 -16.39
CA LEU A 29 -13.97 -6.34 -17.57
C LEU A 29 -14.86 -6.39 -18.81
N GLY A 30 -16.06 -6.97 -18.68
CA GLY A 30 -17.04 -7.05 -19.75
C GLY A 30 -17.44 -5.66 -20.24
N TRP A 31 -17.76 -4.73 -19.33
CA TRP A 31 -18.08 -3.34 -19.67
C TRP A 31 -16.94 -2.63 -20.40
N ILE A 32 -15.71 -2.74 -19.91
CA ILE A 32 -14.54 -2.13 -20.56
C ILE A 32 -14.39 -2.67 -21.98
N MET A 33 -14.46 -4.00 -22.17
CA MET A 33 -14.33 -4.61 -23.50
C MET A 33 -15.49 -4.22 -24.43
N THR A 34 -16.73 -4.19 -23.93
CA THR A 34 -17.89 -3.79 -24.73
C THR A 34 -17.83 -2.32 -25.12
N VAL A 35 -17.51 -1.42 -24.19
CA VAL A 35 -17.41 0.03 -24.48
C VAL A 35 -16.24 0.31 -25.42
N LEU A 36 -15.07 -0.27 -25.15
CA LEU A 36 -13.89 -0.08 -25.99
C LEU A 36 -14.09 -0.68 -27.39
N GLY A 37 -14.67 -1.88 -27.48
CA GLY A 37 -14.98 -2.55 -28.74
C GLY A 37 -16.01 -1.77 -29.55
N ALA A 38 -17.10 -1.31 -28.92
CA ALA A 38 -18.13 -0.51 -29.58
C ALA A 38 -17.57 0.84 -30.05
N PHE A 39 -16.83 1.54 -29.19
CA PHE A 39 -16.23 2.83 -29.53
C PHE A 39 -15.32 2.70 -30.76
N ASN A 40 -14.38 1.76 -30.76
CA ASN A 40 -13.45 1.60 -31.86
C ASN A 40 -14.12 1.08 -33.15
N TYR A 41 -15.10 0.18 -33.03
CA TYR A 41 -15.81 -0.35 -34.19
C TYR A 41 -16.69 0.70 -34.89
N PHE A 42 -17.39 1.55 -34.12
CA PHE A 42 -18.35 2.50 -34.69
C PHE A 42 -17.78 3.90 -34.96
N LEU A 43 -16.79 4.36 -34.18
CA LEU A 43 -16.33 5.76 -34.23
C LEU A 43 -14.95 5.93 -34.84
N VAL A 44 -14.10 4.90 -34.87
CA VAL A 44 -12.72 5.01 -35.36
C VAL A 44 -12.63 4.44 -36.77
N THR A 45 -12.69 5.32 -37.77
CA THR A 45 -12.48 4.95 -39.18
C THR A 45 -11.04 4.53 -39.44
N GLY A 46 -10.83 3.38 -40.08
CA GLY A 46 -9.49 2.87 -40.45
C GLY A 46 -8.85 1.95 -39.41
N ALA A 47 -9.55 1.62 -38.34
CA ALA A 47 -9.15 0.54 -37.44
C ALA A 47 -9.45 -0.84 -38.07
N ASN A 48 -8.84 -1.90 -37.55
CA ASN A 48 -9.15 -3.26 -38.00
C ASN A 48 -10.53 -3.68 -37.44
N ASP A 49 -11.59 -3.46 -38.22
CA ASP A 49 -12.99 -3.70 -37.85
C ASP A 49 -13.23 -5.12 -37.31
N ALA A 50 -12.54 -6.11 -37.88
CA ALA A 50 -12.69 -7.51 -37.46
C ALA A 50 -12.23 -7.73 -36.01
N ILE A 51 -11.13 -7.10 -35.61
CA ILE A 51 -10.59 -7.22 -34.24
C ILE A 51 -11.56 -6.56 -33.25
N TRP A 52 -12.02 -5.34 -33.54
CA TRP A 52 -12.89 -4.60 -32.63
C TRP A 52 -14.28 -5.21 -32.51
N HIS A 53 -14.81 -5.78 -33.60
CA HIS A 53 -16.03 -6.57 -33.56
C HIS A 53 -15.87 -7.82 -32.68
N ALA A 54 -14.74 -8.54 -32.79
CA ALA A 54 -14.44 -9.68 -31.92
C ALA A 54 -14.32 -9.28 -30.44
N VAL A 55 -13.67 -8.15 -30.15
CA VAL A 55 -13.57 -7.59 -28.79
C VAL A 55 -14.95 -7.23 -28.22
N LEU A 56 -15.82 -6.63 -29.03
CA LEU A 56 -17.18 -6.29 -28.66
C LEU A 56 -18.00 -7.55 -28.29
N ILE A 57 -17.97 -8.57 -29.15
CA ILE A 57 -18.64 -9.86 -28.91
C ILE A 57 -18.09 -10.52 -27.65
N ALA A 58 -16.76 -10.55 -27.49
CA ALA A 58 -16.12 -11.11 -26.30
C ALA A 58 -16.56 -10.39 -25.01
N GLY A 59 -16.63 -9.06 -25.03
CA GLY A 59 -17.12 -8.26 -23.90
C GLY A 59 -18.57 -8.62 -23.53
N MET A 60 -19.46 -8.71 -24.52
CA MET A 60 -20.85 -9.11 -24.29
C MET A 60 -20.96 -10.54 -23.75
N ALA A 61 -20.17 -11.48 -24.28
CA ALA A 61 -20.12 -12.86 -23.80
C ALA A 61 -19.65 -12.94 -22.35
N ILE A 62 -18.63 -12.16 -21.97
CA ILE A 62 -18.15 -12.08 -20.57
C ILE A 62 -19.26 -11.54 -19.66
N LEU A 63 -19.99 -10.51 -20.06
CA LEU A 63 -21.12 -9.99 -19.28
C LEU A 63 -22.20 -11.05 -19.07
N LEU A 64 -22.58 -11.77 -20.12
CA LEU A 64 -23.57 -12.84 -20.07
C LEU A 64 -23.13 -13.98 -19.13
N VAL A 65 -21.87 -14.43 -19.26
CA VAL A 65 -21.28 -15.45 -18.38
C VAL A 65 -21.22 -14.98 -16.93
N THR A 66 -20.87 -13.71 -16.70
CA THR A 66 -20.77 -13.15 -15.34
C THR A 66 -22.12 -13.16 -14.62
N VAL A 67 -23.21 -12.82 -15.32
CA VAL A 67 -24.56 -12.82 -14.75
C VAL A 67 -25.09 -14.25 -14.54
N SER A 68 -24.79 -15.15 -15.49
CA SER A 68 -25.35 -16.51 -15.49
C SER A 68 -24.59 -17.46 -14.55
N VAL A 69 -23.26 -17.44 -14.61
CA VAL A 69 -22.37 -18.35 -13.87
C VAL A 69 -21.12 -17.58 -13.40
N PRO A 70 -21.22 -16.77 -12.32
CA PRO A 70 -20.09 -15.97 -11.83
C PRO A 70 -18.84 -16.79 -11.50
N ALA A 71 -19.02 -18.05 -11.08
CA ALA A 71 -17.92 -18.94 -10.73
C ALA A 71 -16.97 -19.22 -11.90
N ALA A 72 -17.45 -19.22 -13.15
CA ALA A 72 -16.64 -19.44 -14.35
C ALA A 72 -15.61 -18.32 -14.57
N ILE A 73 -15.98 -17.07 -14.24
CA ILE A 73 -15.09 -15.91 -14.28
C ILE A 73 -13.88 -16.10 -13.34
N GLY A 74 -14.02 -16.91 -12.29
CA GLY A 74 -12.93 -17.25 -11.38
C GLY A 74 -11.71 -17.89 -12.05
N ILE A 75 -11.87 -18.53 -13.22
CA ILE A 75 -10.76 -19.12 -13.98
C ILE A 75 -9.86 -18.02 -14.57
N ILE A 76 -10.46 -16.93 -15.05
CA ILE A 76 -9.76 -15.79 -15.64
C ILE A 76 -9.28 -14.81 -14.55
N GLU A 77 -10.07 -14.62 -13.50
CA GLU A 77 -9.75 -13.71 -12.39
C GLU A 77 -8.48 -14.13 -11.64
N ARG A 78 -8.31 -15.42 -11.34
CA ARG A 78 -7.18 -15.93 -10.53
C ARG A 78 -5.80 -15.60 -11.11
N PRO A 79 -5.48 -15.91 -12.38
CA PRO A 79 -4.18 -15.57 -12.96
C PRO A 79 -4.00 -14.05 -13.04
N TRP A 80 -5.08 -13.29 -13.29
CA TRP A 80 -5.02 -11.83 -13.31
C TRP A 80 -4.65 -11.23 -11.95
N VAL A 81 -5.31 -11.69 -10.89
CA VAL A 81 -4.99 -11.29 -9.50
C VAL A 81 -3.58 -11.74 -9.10
N ALA A 82 -3.13 -12.93 -9.55
CA ALA A 82 -1.79 -13.40 -9.27
C ALA A 82 -0.71 -12.53 -9.97
N ALA A 83 -0.90 -12.23 -11.26
CA ALA A 83 0.01 -11.41 -12.05
C ALA A 83 0.11 -10.01 -11.46
N THR A 84 -1.02 -9.44 -11.10
CA THR A 84 -1.05 -8.10 -10.54
C THR A 84 -0.43 -8.00 -9.16
N ARG A 85 -0.69 -8.96 -8.26
CA ARG A 85 0.05 -9.07 -6.97
C ARG A 85 1.55 -9.10 -7.16
N TRP A 86 1.99 -9.86 -8.15
CA TRP A 86 3.40 -9.97 -8.47
C TRP A 86 3.97 -8.63 -8.95
N ILE A 87 3.28 -7.94 -9.87
CA ILE A 87 3.64 -6.59 -10.33
C ILE A 87 3.69 -5.62 -9.15
N GLY A 88 2.69 -5.63 -8.29
CA GLY A 88 2.59 -4.72 -7.14
C GLY A 88 3.72 -4.93 -6.16
N ARG A 89 4.05 -6.19 -5.87
CA ARG A 89 5.20 -6.54 -5.05
C ARG A 89 6.51 -6.06 -5.70
N ALA A 90 6.68 -6.28 -7.00
CA ALA A 90 7.87 -5.86 -7.73
C ALA A 90 8.03 -4.34 -7.72
N VAL A 91 7.00 -3.60 -8.14
CA VAL A 91 6.99 -2.12 -8.16
C VAL A 91 7.25 -1.55 -6.77
N PHE A 92 6.56 -2.08 -5.74
CA PHE A 92 6.75 -1.59 -4.38
C PHE A 92 8.15 -1.90 -3.83
N ALA A 93 8.66 -3.10 -4.09
CA ALA A 93 10.03 -3.46 -3.74
C ALA A 93 11.05 -2.56 -4.44
N THR A 94 10.86 -2.27 -5.73
CA THR A 94 11.73 -1.36 -6.49
C THR A 94 11.68 0.05 -5.92
N ILE A 95 10.50 0.62 -5.69
CA ILE A 95 10.34 1.97 -5.13
C ILE A 95 11.01 2.06 -3.75
N LEU A 96 10.77 1.11 -2.86
CA LEU A 96 11.39 1.09 -1.54
C LEU A 96 12.91 0.94 -1.63
N THR A 97 13.40 0.05 -2.48
CA THR A 97 14.84 -0.19 -2.66
C THR A 97 15.51 1.07 -3.19
N THR A 98 14.97 1.67 -4.25
CA THR A 98 15.48 2.92 -4.81
C THR A 98 15.43 4.04 -3.77
N GLY A 99 14.31 4.21 -3.06
CA GLY A 99 14.19 5.20 -1.98
C GLY A 99 15.23 4.97 -0.87
N TYR A 100 15.47 3.73 -0.48
CA TYR A 100 16.50 3.38 0.50
C TYR A 100 17.90 3.82 0.04
N PHE A 101 18.29 3.45 -1.18
CA PHE A 101 19.60 3.79 -1.73
C PHE A 101 19.78 5.29 -1.99
N VAL A 102 18.73 5.98 -2.42
CA VAL A 102 18.77 7.42 -2.74
C VAL A 102 18.78 8.27 -1.48
N PHE A 103 18.03 7.91 -0.43
CA PHE A 103 17.89 8.76 0.75
C PHE A 103 18.71 8.28 1.94
N PHE A 104 18.64 6.99 2.29
CA PHE A 104 19.24 6.50 3.53
C PHE A 104 20.74 6.26 3.41
N LEU A 105 21.19 5.71 2.28
CA LEU A 105 22.61 5.43 2.07
C LEU A 105 23.50 6.68 2.07
N PRO A 106 23.17 7.79 1.36
CA PRO A 106 24.01 8.99 1.42
C PRO A 106 23.93 9.65 2.80
N VAL A 107 22.77 9.69 3.45
CA VAL A 107 22.64 10.21 4.81
C VAL A 107 23.54 9.43 5.78
N GLY A 108 23.51 8.10 5.71
CA GLY A 108 24.38 7.25 6.53
C GLY A 108 25.87 7.48 6.25
N ARG A 109 26.26 7.61 4.98
CA ARG A 109 27.66 7.93 4.60
C ARG A 109 28.10 9.30 5.10
N ILE A 110 27.28 10.33 4.93
CA ILE A 110 27.56 11.70 5.41
C ILE A 110 27.69 11.71 6.93
N MET A 111 26.78 11.05 7.64
CA MET A 111 26.88 10.95 9.11
C MET A 111 28.16 10.25 9.56
N ARG A 112 28.55 9.19 8.86
CA ARG A 112 29.79 8.45 9.16
C ARG A 112 31.03 9.30 8.91
N LEU A 113 31.02 10.14 7.86
CA LEU A 113 32.10 11.10 7.59
C LEU A 113 32.17 12.20 8.66
N TRP A 114 31.03 12.69 9.15
CA TRP A 114 30.99 13.81 10.10
C TRP A 114 31.18 13.41 11.56
N ARG A 115 30.64 12.26 11.99
CA ARG A 115 30.71 11.78 13.38
C ARG A 115 31.74 10.66 13.60
N GLY A 116 32.40 10.19 12.54
CA GLY A 116 33.34 9.08 12.61
C GLY A 116 32.67 7.72 12.80
N ASN A 117 33.48 6.70 13.09
CA ASN A 117 33.04 5.30 13.33
C ASN A 117 32.74 5.00 14.80
N HIS A 118 32.60 6.02 15.64
CA HIS A 118 32.38 5.78 17.06
C HIS A 118 31.04 5.05 17.24
N PRO A 119 31.03 3.88 17.91
CA PRO A 119 29.80 3.16 18.16
C PRO A 119 28.86 4.02 19.01
N PHE A 120 27.54 3.96 18.73
CA PHE A 120 26.53 4.73 19.49
C PHE A 120 26.59 4.47 21.00
N TYR A 121 27.11 3.30 21.39
CA TYR A 121 27.46 2.95 22.76
C TYR A 121 28.87 2.39 22.77
N SER A 122 29.75 3.02 23.55
CA SER A 122 30.99 2.40 24.03
C SER A 122 30.83 2.16 25.51
N TRP A 123 30.91 0.91 25.94
CA TRP A 123 31.15 0.61 27.34
C TRP A 123 32.65 0.88 27.57
N GLY A 124 32.98 1.73 28.54
CA GLY A 124 34.38 1.87 28.97
C GLY A 124 34.86 0.60 29.68
N ASP A 125 36.03 0.64 30.32
CA ASP A 125 36.64 -0.50 31.02
C ASP A 125 35.81 -1.05 32.22
N GLY A 126 34.69 -0.41 32.55
CA GLY A 126 33.70 -0.93 33.47
C GLY A 126 32.38 -1.19 32.77
N SER A 127 31.96 -2.47 32.69
CA SER A 127 30.55 -2.79 32.54
C SER A 127 29.80 -2.11 33.69
N PRO A 128 28.76 -1.30 33.46
CA PRO A 128 28.00 -0.73 34.55
C PRO A 128 27.24 -1.88 35.23
N VAL A 129 27.81 -2.36 36.32
CA VAL A 129 27.21 -3.33 37.25
C VAL A 129 25.85 -2.81 37.79
N ALA A 130 25.57 -1.50 37.64
CA ALA A 130 24.28 -0.88 37.92
C ALA A 130 23.25 -0.95 36.76
N GLY A 131 23.55 -1.64 35.66
CA GLY A 131 22.70 -1.69 34.46
C GLY A 131 21.63 -2.78 34.42
N GLU A 132 21.60 -3.69 35.40
CA GLU A 132 20.51 -4.66 35.58
C GLU A 132 19.31 -3.99 36.28
N GLY A 133 18.71 -3.01 35.61
CA GLY A 133 17.57 -2.29 36.17
C GLY A 133 16.94 -1.37 35.15
N TRP A 134 15.61 -1.30 35.18
CA TRP A 134 14.87 -0.29 34.45
C TRP A 134 15.28 1.10 34.96
N VAL A 135 16.22 1.75 34.28
CA VAL A 135 16.53 3.17 34.55
C VAL A 135 15.37 3.98 34.01
N SER A 136 14.59 4.60 34.91
CA SER A 136 13.55 5.53 34.52
C SER A 136 14.18 6.67 33.73
N LYS A 137 13.90 6.72 32.42
CA LYS A 137 14.22 7.89 31.61
C LYS A 137 13.32 9.02 32.06
N ASP A 138 13.83 9.87 32.95
CA ASP A 138 13.17 11.13 33.27
C ASP A 138 13.19 12.01 32.02
N LEU A 139 12.03 12.06 31.36
CA LEU A 139 11.79 13.02 30.29
C LEU A 139 11.93 14.43 30.89
N PRO A 140 12.72 15.32 30.27
CA PRO A 140 12.79 16.72 30.67
C PRO A 140 11.38 17.31 30.79
N ALA A 141 11.15 18.19 31.77
CA ALA A 141 9.82 18.74 32.07
C ALA A 141 9.12 19.32 30.82
N GLU A 142 9.89 19.87 29.88
CA GLU A 142 9.42 20.39 28.59
C GLU A 142 8.78 19.32 27.68
N MET A 143 9.29 18.08 27.70
CA MET A 143 8.71 16.97 26.92
C MET A 143 7.44 16.42 27.56
N ARG A 144 7.34 16.44 28.91
CA ARG A 144 6.12 16.03 29.63
C ARG A 144 4.94 16.97 29.30
N ALA A 145 5.20 18.27 29.22
CA ALA A 145 4.20 19.27 28.84
C ALA A 145 3.66 19.05 27.41
N THR A 146 4.52 18.65 26.47
CA THR A 146 4.15 18.42 25.07
C THR A 146 3.43 17.08 24.86
N ALA A 147 3.83 16.02 25.58
CA ALA A 147 3.20 14.70 25.51
C ALA A 147 1.79 14.63 26.11
N SER A 148 1.48 15.51 27.08
CA SER A 148 0.16 15.57 27.73
C SER A 148 -0.91 16.33 26.92
N ARG A 149 -0.50 17.16 25.95
CA ARG A 149 -1.43 17.86 25.07
C ARG A 149 -1.93 16.93 23.97
N ARG A 150 -3.21 16.55 24.04
CA ARG A 150 -3.93 15.92 22.93
C ARG A 150 -4.03 16.91 21.78
N LEU A 151 -3.02 16.94 20.93
CA LEU A 151 -3.03 17.73 19.71
C LEU A 151 -4.01 17.12 18.70
N PRO A 152 -4.69 17.94 17.87
CA PRO A 152 -5.51 17.44 16.78
C PRO A 152 -4.65 16.55 15.87
N LEU A 153 -5.24 15.46 15.35
CA LEU A 153 -4.54 14.45 14.54
C LEU A 153 -3.76 15.06 13.37
N LEU A 154 -4.26 16.14 12.78
CA LEU A 154 -3.60 16.86 11.68
C LEU A 154 -2.34 17.63 12.10
N ALA A 155 -2.20 18.01 13.38
CA ALA A 155 -1.04 18.73 13.88
C ALA A 155 0.11 17.82 14.34
N GLN A 156 -0.16 16.53 14.56
CA GLN A 156 0.84 15.54 14.98
C GLN A 156 2.08 15.45 14.07
N PRO A 157 1.99 15.43 12.72
CA PRO A 157 3.17 15.36 11.86
C PRO A 157 4.09 16.59 12.01
N PHE A 158 3.52 17.78 12.23
CA PHE A 158 4.31 19.01 12.42
C PHE A 158 5.12 18.99 13.72
N VAL A 159 4.61 18.34 14.77
CA VAL A 159 5.37 18.16 16.02
C VAL A 159 6.61 17.30 15.79
N VAL A 160 6.46 16.19 15.05
CA VAL A 160 7.59 15.30 14.72
C VAL A 160 8.64 16.08 13.93
N ILE A 161 8.25 16.84 12.92
CA ILE A 161 9.16 17.70 12.14
C ILE A 161 9.87 18.70 13.07
N SER A 162 9.12 19.39 13.93
CA SER A 162 9.69 20.39 14.86
C SER A 162 10.70 19.80 15.85
N PHE A 163 10.53 18.53 16.23
CA PHE A 163 11.46 17.81 17.10
C PHE A 163 12.83 17.61 16.45
N PHE A 164 12.88 17.20 15.18
CA PHE A 164 14.13 17.02 14.45
C PHE A 164 14.86 18.34 14.20
N VAL A 165 14.11 19.41 13.89
CA VAL A 165 14.64 20.79 13.76
C VAL A 165 15.28 21.23 15.08
N ARG A 166 14.56 21.13 16.21
CA ARG A 166 15.06 21.57 17.52
C ARG A 166 16.29 20.79 18.00
N ARG A 167 16.42 19.52 17.61
CA ARG A 167 17.61 18.69 17.92
C ARG A 167 18.78 18.89 16.96
N GLY A 168 18.66 19.77 15.96
CA GLY A 168 19.71 20.00 14.96
C GLY A 168 19.93 18.82 14.01
N GLN A 169 18.97 17.90 13.92
CA GLN A 169 19.05 16.67 13.13
C GLN A 169 18.53 16.88 11.70
N TYR A 170 18.95 17.97 11.05
CA TYR A 170 18.44 18.41 9.75
C TYR A 170 18.66 17.40 8.62
N LEU A 171 19.70 16.55 8.76
CA LEU A 171 20.03 15.55 7.75
C LEU A 171 18.96 14.46 7.61
N PHE A 172 18.14 14.22 8.63
CA PHE A 172 17.07 13.22 8.61
C PHE A 172 15.73 13.77 8.08
N LEU A 173 15.59 15.09 7.99
CA LEU A 173 14.34 15.72 7.52
C LEU A 173 13.94 15.30 6.11
N PRO A 174 14.84 15.25 5.11
CA PRO A 174 14.49 14.78 3.76
C PRO A 174 13.97 13.34 3.77
N ALA A 175 14.62 12.44 4.51
CA ALA A 175 14.19 11.05 4.62
C ALA A 175 12.83 10.92 5.31
N LEU A 176 12.58 11.71 6.35
CA LEU A 176 11.30 11.78 7.04
C LEU A 176 10.18 12.25 6.11
N ILE A 177 10.40 13.32 5.34
CA ILE A 177 9.43 13.86 4.38
C ILE A 177 9.08 12.80 3.32
N VAL A 178 10.09 12.12 2.77
CA VAL A 178 9.87 11.04 1.78
C VAL A 178 9.05 9.91 2.37
N LEU A 179 9.37 9.47 3.60
CA LEU A 179 8.61 8.42 4.27
C LEU A 179 7.14 8.82 4.49
N LEU A 180 6.91 10.07 4.88
CA LEU A 180 5.58 10.62 5.13
C LEU A 180 4.79 10.73 3.83
N LEU A 181 5.42 11.21 2.74
CA LEU A 181 4.83 11.23 1.41
C LEU A 181 4.52 9.81 0.91
N LEU A 182 5.42 8.86 1.09
CA LEU A 182 5.20 7.47 0.69
C LEU A 182 4.04 6.84 1.47
N GLY A 183 3.97 7.09 2.78
CA GLY A 183 2.86 6.66 3.64
C GLY A 183 1.53 7.30 3.23
N LEU A 184 1.55 8.59 2.86
CA LEU A 184 0.38 9.31 2.36
C LEU A 184 -0.08 8.77 1.00
N ILE A 185 0.85 8.53 0.07
CA ILE A 185 0.57 7.90 -1.23
C ILE A 185 -0.06 6.52 -0.98
N MET A 186 0.52 5.71 -0.09
CA MET A 186 -0.03 4.41 0.30
C MET A 186 -1.43 4.50 0.86
N PHE A 187 -1.66 5.47 1.76
CA PHE A 187 -2.98 5.72 2.34
C PHE A 187 -3.99 6.07 1.25
N PHE A 188 -3.66 6.98 0.33
CA PHE A 188 -4.54 7.34 -0.79
C PHE A 188 -4.74 6.20 -1.79
N VAL A 189 -3.72 5.39 -2.06
CA VAL A 189 -3.85 4.19 -2.90
C VAL A 189 -4.84 3.20 -2.26
N GLN A 190 -4.81 3.05 -0.93
CA GLN A 190 -5.75 2.21 -0.20
C GLN A 190 -7.15 2.82 -0.04
N SER A 191 -7.26 4.16 0.07
CA SER A 191 -8.50 4.86 0.40
C SER A 191 -9.23 5.48 -0.79
N SER A 192 -8.56 5.62 -1.94
CA SER A 192 -9.15 6.19 -3.16
C SER A 192 -10.34 5.34 -3.63
N ALA A 193 -11.32 5.95 -4.29
CA ALA A 193 -12.42 5.24 -4.96
C ALA A 193 -11.94 4.29 -6.09
N LEU A 194 -10.65 4.33 -6.43
CA LEU A 194 -9.95 3.32 -7.22
C LEU A 194 -9.56 2.08 -6.41
N ALA A 195 -9.69 2.05 -5.08
CA ALA A 195 -9.41 0.89 -4.24
C ALA A 195 -10.17 -0.37 -4.67
N PRO A 196 -11.47 -0.34 -5.07
CA PRO A 196 -12.11 -1.51 -5.67
C PRO A 196 -11.42 -1.97 -6.96
N PHE A 197 -10.94 -1.04 -7.79
CA PHE A 197 -10.22 -1.34 -9.03
C PHE A 197 -8.81 -1.90 -8.76
N ILE A 198 -8.10 -1.34 -7.77
CA ILE A 198 -6.79 -1.78 -7.30
C ILE A 198 -6.91 -3.13 -6.57
N TYR A 199 -7.93 -3.38 -5.76
CA TYR A 199 -8.21 -4.69 -5.13
C TYR A 199 -8.74 -5.75 -6.11
N THR A 200 -9.18 -5.36 -7.32
CA THR A 200 -9.41 -6.30 -8.42
C THR A 200 -8.16 -6.52 -9.29
N LEU A 201 -7.18 -5.61 -9.20
CA LEU A 201 -5.89 -5.62 -9.88
C LEU A 201 -4.74 -5.80 -8.87
N PHE A 202 -4.92 -6.40 -7.68
CA PHE A 202 -3.91 -6.83 -6.68
C PHE A 202 -4.61 -7.77 -5.67
#